data_AF-A0AAJ8MUQ1-F1
#
_entry.id   AF-A0AAJ8MUQ1-F1
#
_cell.length_a   1.000
_cell.length_b   1.000
_cell.length_c   1.000
_cell.angle_alpha   90.00
_cell.angle_beta   90.00
_cell.angle_gamma   90.00
#
_symmetry.space_group_name_H-M   'P 1'
#
loop_
_entity.id
_entity.type
_entity.pdbx_description
1 polymer ?
#
loop_
_entity_poly.entity_id
_entity_poly.type
_entity_poly.pdbx_seq_one_letter_code
_entity_poly.pdbx_strand_id
1 'polypeptide(L)'
;MASNTVAPASQSTNPDPLQPGTFRSLLPTLDDILAILKEHGDSADRISPAQASEQVAPKARELAKAIEEMKVAAMSIPGGHLSTEEVKRLRGVLEEEGEKRRRILRAFGERDMPIVQEMGQRGTTSGIDGEMDGTSALPTPTLEHK
;
A
#
# COMPACT_ATOMS: atom_id res chain seq x y z
N MET A 1 16.49 39.08 -4.39
CA MET A 1 15.11 38.57 -4.55
C MET A 1 15.21 37.11 -4.97
N ALA A 2 15.02 36.18 -4.04
CA ALA A 2 15.17 34.75 -4.31
C ALA A 2 13.84 34.18 -4.81
N SER A 3 13.84 33.70 -6.05
CA SER A 3 12.70 33.03 -6.68
C SER A 3 12.51 31.66 -6.02
N ASN A 4 11.40 31.52 -5.30
CA ASN A 4 11.00 30.27 -4.66
C ASN A 4 10.33 29.38 -5.72
N THR A 5 11.11 28.54 -6.39
CA THR A 5 10.56 27.56 -7.34
C THR A 5 9.97 26.40 -6.56
N VAL A 6 8.66 26.45 -6.34
CA VAL A 6 7.86 25.32 -5.86
C VAL A 6 7.94 24.22 -6.93
N ALA A 7 8.53 23.07 -6.58
CA ALA A 7 8.53 21.90 -7.45
C ALA A 7 7.08 21.49 -7.72
N PRO A 8 6.70 21.19 -8.98
CA PRO A 8 5.36 20.71 -9.27
C PRO A 8 5.22 19.34 -8.60
N ALA A 9 4.28 19.25 -7.66
CA ALA A 9 3.82 17.97 -7.14
C ALA A 9 3.35 17.14 -8.33
N SER A 10 4.10 16.10 -8.66
CA SER A 10 3.69 15.09 -9.62
C SER A 10 2.38 14.49 -9.11
N GLN A 11 1.25 15.00 -9.63
CA GLN A 11 -0.04 14.36 -9.49
C GLN A 11 0.07 13.03 -10.24
N SER A 12 0.43 11.97 -9.52
CA SER A 12 0.27 10.61 -9.98
C SER A 12 -1.23 10.39 -10.17
N THR A 13 -1.69 10.58 -11.40
CA THR A 13 -2.99 10.12 -11.88
C THR A 13 -2.97 8.59 -11.92
N ASN A 14 -2.82 7.95 -10.76
CA ASN A 14 -3.10 6.52 -10.65
C ASN A 14 -4.62 6.41 -10.65
N PRO A 15 -5.24 5.80 -11.67
CA PRO A 15 -6.65 5.47 -11.58
C PRO A 15 -6.82 4.61 -10.32
N ASP A 16 -7.77 4.99 -9.47
CA ASP A 16 -8.09 4.25 -8.25
C ASP A 16 -8.36 2.78 -8.66
N PRO A 17 -7.53 1.81 -8.22
CA PRO A 17 -7.60 0.43 -8.69
C PRO A 17 -8.88 -0.29 -8.25
N LEU A 18 -9.69 0.35 -7.41
CA LEU A 18 -10.93 -0.18 -6.85
C LEU A 18 -12.17 0.52 -7.41
N GLN A 19 -12.20 0.82 -8.72
CA GLN A 19 -13.43 1.34 -9.33
C GLN A 19 -14.60 0.35 -9.17
N PRO A 20 -15.81 0.81 -8.80
CA PRO A 20 -16.99 -0.04 -8.74
C PRO A 20 -17.24 -0.76 -10.07
N GLY A 21 -17.42 -2.08 -10.04
CA GLY A 21 -17.60 -2.91 -11.24
C GLY A 21 -16.34 -3.63 -11.74
N THR A 22 -15.18 -3.34 -11.14
CA THR A 22 -13.90 -4.01 -11.44
C THR A 22 -13.94 -5.52 -11.18
N PHE A 23 -14.59 -5.95 -10.09
CA PHE A 23 -14.83 -7.35 -9.79
C PHE A 23 -16.32 -7.63 -9.94
N ARG A 24 -16.69 -8.33 -11.00
CA ARG A 24 -18.07 -8.76 -11.28
C ARG A 24 -18.20 -10.27 -11.10
N SER A 25 -19.38 -10.71 -10.68
CA SER A 25 -19.69 -12.14 -10.65
C SER A 25 -19.70 -12.69 -12.07
N LEU A 26 -18.94 -13.77 -12.30
CA LEU A 26 -18.93 -14.51 -13.57
C LEU A 26 -20.03 -15.58 -13.63
N LEU A 27 -20.68 -15.88 -12.50
CA LEU A 27 -21.69 -16.95 -12.41
C LEU A 27 -22.86 -16.75 -13.38
N PRO A 28 -23.44 -15.54 -13.55
CA PRO A 28 -24.53 -15.36 -14.51
C PRO A 28 -24.12 -15.68 -15.95
N THR A 29 -22.89 -15.35 -16.36
CA THR A 29 -22.39 -15.66 -17.70
C THR A 29 -22.13 -17.16 -17.89
N LEU A 30 -21.71 -17.85 -16.82
CA LEU A 30 -21.57 -19.32 -16.83
C LEU A 30 -22.93 -20.01 -16.88
N ASP A 31 -23.90 -19.52 -16.12
CA ASP A 31 -25.27 -20.04 -16.11
C ASP A 31 -25.93 -19.88 -17.49
N ASP A 32 -25.72 -18.75 -18.18
CA ASP A 32 -26.13 -18.55 -19.57
C ASP A 32 -25.54 -19.60 -20.51
N ILE A 33 -24.22 -19.86 -20.41
CA ILE A 33 -23.53 -20.85 -21.25
C ILE A 33 -24.08 -22.25 -20.98
N LEU A 34 -24.26 -22.60 -19.71
CA LEU A 34 -24.81 -23.89 -19.30
C LEU A 34 -26.27 -24.06 -19.70
N ALA A 35 -27.07 -22.99 -19.65
CA ALA A 35 -28.45 -22.98 -20.11
C ALA A 35 -28.54 -23.25 -21.61
N ILE A 36 -27.70 -22.59 -22.42
CA ILE A 36 -27.60 -22.84 -23.87
C ILE A 36 -27.20 -24.30 -24.13
N LEU A 37 -26.18 -24.81 -23.43
CA LEU A 37 -25.74 -26.20 -23.59
C LEU A 37 -26.82 -27.21 -23.20
N LYS A 38 -27.58 -26.93 -22.14
CA LYS A 38 -28.67 -27.78 -21.68
C LYS A 38 -29.85 -27.77 -22.65
N GLU A 39 -30.24 -26.61 -23.16
CA GLU A 39 -31.29 -26.46 -24.16
C GLU A 39 -30.98 -27.28 -25.43
N HIS A 40 -29.71 -27.32 -25.84
CA HIS A 40 -29.28 -28.11 -27.01
C HIS A 40 -29.03 -29.60 -26.69
N GLY A 41 -28.83 -29.97 -25.43
CA GLY A 41 -28.62 -31.35 -24.99
C GLY A 41 -29.91 -32.13 -24.72
N ASP A 42 -30.95 -31.46 -24.22
CA ASP A 42 -32.24 -32.07 -23.86
C ASP A 42 -33.30 -31.98 -24.97
N SER A 43 -33.06 -31.17 -26.02
CA SER A 43 -34.01 -31.03 -27.14
C SER A 43 -34.08 -32.29 -28.00
N ALA A 44 -35.29 -32.87 -28.11
CA ALA A 44 -35.58 -34.04 -28.93
C ALA A 44 -35.34 -33.78 -30.43
N ASP A 45 -35.43 -32.51 -30.86
CA ASP A 45 -34.90 -32.03 -32.14
C ASP A 45 -33.44 -31.63 -31.93
N ARG A 46 -32.52 -32.52 -32.30
CA ARG A 46 -31.08 -32.27 -32.21
C ARG A 46 -30.69 -31.16 -33.18
N ILE A 47 -30.75 -29.92 -32.71
CA ILE A 47 -30.08 -28.79 -33.34
C ILE A 47 -28.59 -29.16 -33.47
N SER A 48 -27.99 -28.89 -34.64
CA SER A 48 -26.62 -29.28 -34.94
C SER A 48 -25.65 -28.70 -33.90
N PRO A 49 -24.65 -29.46 -33.42
CA PRO A 49 -23.64 -28.98 -32.48
C PRO A 49 -22.90 -27.72 -32.97
N ALA A 50 -22.91 -27.46 -34.29
CA ALA A 50 -22.40 -26.22 -34.87
C ALA A 50 -23.17 -24.97 -34.39
N GLN A 51 -24.50 -25.03 -34.27
CA GLN A 51 -25.32 -23.89 -33.84
C GLN A 51 -25.19 -23.62 -32.33
N ALA A 52 -25.07 -24.68 -31.53
CA ALA A 52 -24.75 -24.54 -30.11
C ALA A 52 -23.38 -23.85 -29.92
N SER A 53 -22.38 -24.23 -30.73
CA SER A 53 -21.05 -23.61 -30.67
C SER A 53 -21.07 -22.14 -31.09
N GLU A 54 -21.93 -21.77 -32.05
CA GLU A 54 -22.10 -20.40 -32.52
C GLU A 54 -22.75 -19.50 -31.48
N GLN A 55 -23.65 -20.04 -30.65
CA GLN A 55 -24.28 -19.31 -29.55
C GLN A 55 -23.41 -19.23 -28.30
N VAL A 56 -22.60 -20.26 -28.01
CA VAL A 56 -21.69 -20.28 -26.85
C VAL A 56 -20.42 -19.47 -27.09
N ALA A 57 -19.87 -19.47 -28.30
CA ALA A 57 -18.63 -18.76 -28.63
C ALA A 57 -18.60 -17.27 -28.22
N PRO A 58 -19.63 -16.44 -28.50
CA PRO A 58 -19.61 -15.03 -28.07
C PRO A 58 -19.63 -14.89 -26.55
N LYS A 59 -20.41 -15.71 -25.83
CA LYS A 59 -20.50 -15.71 -24.36
C LYS A 59 -19.20 -16.18 -23.70
N ALA A 60 -18.54 -17.18 -24.27
CA ALA A 60 -17.23 -17.64 -23.83
C ALA A 60 -16.14 -16.58 -24.03
N ARG A 61 -16.19 -15.82 -25.15
CA ARG A 61 -15.28 -14.69 -25.37
C ARG A 61 -15.52 -13.55 -24.37
N GLU A 62 -16.77 -13.26 -24.07
CA GLU A 62 -17.13 -12.25 -23.05
C GLU A 62 -16.61 -12.66 -21.66
N LEU A 63 -16.78 -13.93 -21.29
CA LEU A 63 -16.23 -14.50 -20.06
C LEU A 63 -14.70 -14.40 -20.01
N ALA A 64 -14.01 -14.77 -21.09
CA ALA A 64 -12.56 -14.68 -21.18
C ALA A 64 -12.07 -13.23 -21.04
N LYS A 65 -12.75 -12.29 -21.69
CA LYS A 65 -12.46 -10.85 -21.56
C LYS A 65 -12.68 -10.36 -20.13
N ALA A 66 -13.78 -10.76 -19.49
CA ALA A 66 -14.09 -10.42 -18.11
C ALA A 66 -13.01 -10.92 -17.15
N ILE A 67 -12.51 -12.14 -17.34
CA ILE A 67 -11.43 -12.72 -16.52
C ILE A 67 -10.15 -11.93 -16.67
N GLU A 68 -9.75 -11.58 -17.90
CA GLU A 68 -8.52 -10.82 -18.12
C GLU A 68 -8.62 -9.41 -17.55
N GLU A 69 -9.76 -8.73 -17.71
CA GLU A 69 -10.02 -7.43 -17.09
C GLU A 69 -9.88 -7.48 -15.56
N MET A 70 -10.50 -8.48 -14.91
CA MET A 70 -10.40 -8.68 -13.46
C MET A 70 -8.96 -9.00 -13.02
N LYS A 71 -8.21 -9.77 -13.81
CA LYS A 71 -6.82 -10.11 -13.52
C LYS A 71 -5.90 -8.89 -13.60
N VAL A 72 -6.04 -8.09 -14.66
CA VAL A 72 -5.30 -6.83 -14.81
C VAL A 72 -5.61 -5.91 -13.64
N ALA A 73 -6.87 -5.80 -13.26
CA ALA A 73 -7.27 -5.02 -12.12
C ALA A 73 -6.70 -5.56 -10.79
N ALA A 74 -6.76 -6.88 -10.57
CA ALA A 74 -6.17 -7.51 -9.39
C ALA A 74 -4.65 -7.23 -9.28
N MET A 75 -3.93 -7.28 -10.41
CA MET A 75 -2.50 -6.95 -10.46
C MET A 75 -2.22 -5.47 -10.20
N SER A 76 -3.17 -4.59 -10.53
CA SER A 76 -3.04 -3.13 -10.34
C SER A 76 -3.26 -2.68 -8.89
N ILE A 77 -3.85 -3.53 -8.04
CA ILE A 77 -4.01 -3.25 -6.62
C ILE A 77 -2.64 -3.33 -5.92
N PRO A 78 -2.33 -2.43 -4.97
CA PRO A 78 -1.12 -2.53 -4.16
C PRO A 78 -1.00 -3.90 -3.50
N GLY A 79 0.12 -4.60 -3.76
CA GLY A 79 0.35 -5.95 -3.26
C GLY A 79 -0.41 -7.07 -3.99
N GLY A 80 -1.22 -6.77 -5.00
CA GLY A 80 -1.96 -7.77 -5.79
C GLY A 80 -1.08 -8.63 -6.70
N HIS A 81 0.17 -8.21 -6.94
CA HIS A 81 1.19 -9.01 -7.62
C HIS A 81 1.87 -10.04 -6.70
N LEU A 82 1.65 -9.95 -5.39
CA LEU A 82 2.27 -10.85 -4.43
C LEU A 82 1.50 -12.16 -4.36
N SER A 83 2.25 -13.26 -4.38
CA SER A 83 1.71 -14.57 -4.05
C SER A 83 1.30 -14.66 -2.58
N THR A 84 0.42 -15.61 -2.25
CA THR A 84 -0.03 -15.84 -0.87
C THR A 84 1.12 -16.15 0.07
N GLU A 85 2.17 -16.81 -0.42
CA GLU A 85 3.36 -17.13 0.38
C GLU A 85 4.24 -15.89 0.64
N GLU A 86 4.37 -15.00 -0.35
CA GLU A 86 5.06 -13.72 -0.16
C GLU A 86 4.34 -12.81 0.83
N VAL A 87 3.00 -12.78 0.78
CA VAL A 87 2.18 -12.04 1.76
C VAL A 87 2.39 -12.60 3.18
N LYS A 88 2.41 -13.93 3.35
CA LYS A 88 2.71 -14.57 4.64
C LYS A 88 4.10 -14.23 5.14
N ARG A 89 5.10 -14.27 4.26
CA ARG A 89 6.48 -13.92 4.60
C ARG A 89 6.59 -12.46 5.03
N LEU A 90 6.01 -11.54 4.25
CA LEU A 90 6.04 -10.11 4.55
C LEU A 90 5.34 -9.81 5.89
N ARG A 91 4.21 -10.47 6.15
CA ARG A 91 3.53 -10.43 7.43
C ARG A 91 4.45 -10.87 8.58
N GLY A 92 5.17 -11.98 8.42
CA GLY A 92 6.13 -12.45 9.42
C GLY A 92 7.23 -11.43 9.73
N VAL A 93 7.80 -10.80 8.71
CA VAL A 93 8.82 -9.75 8.89
C VAL A 93 8.24 -8.54 9.62
N LEU A 94 7.03 -8.11 9.27
CA LEU A 94 6.36 -6.97 9.93
C LEU A 94 6.03 -7.28 11.40
N GLU A 95 5.60 -8.50 11.70
CA GLU A 95 5.35 -8.94 13.07
C GLU A 95 6.64 -8.97 13.91
N GLU A 96 7.73 -9.48 13.34
CA GLU A 96 9.04 -9.51 13.99
C GLU A 96 9.55 -8.09 14.29
N GLU A 97 9.43 -7.18 13.32
CA GLU A 97 9.88 -5.80 13.48
C GLU A 97 8.99 -5.02 14.46
N GLY A 98 7.69 -5.31 14.45
CA GLY A 98 6.75 -4.83 15.47
C GLY A 98 7.13 -5.30 16.87
N GLU A 99 7.54 -6.57 17.01
CA GLU A 99 7.96 -7.13 18.29
C GLU A 99 9.27 -6.52 18.79
N LYS A 100 10.26 -6.28 17.91
CA LYS A 100 11.48 -5.55 18.28
C LYS A 100 11.16 -4.17 18.84
N ARG A 101 10.29 -3.41 18.17
CA ARG A 101 9.87 -2.08 18.64
C ARG A 101 9.14 -2.16 19.98
N ARG A 102 8.24 -3.14 20.17
CA ARG A 102 7.57 -3.37 21.46
C ARG A 102 8.55 -3.69 22.59
N ARG A 103 9.58 -4.51 22.33
CA ARG A 103 10.63 -4.79 23.33
C ARG A 103 11.42 -3.54 23.71
N ILE A 104 11.77 -2.70 22.74
CA ILE A 104 12.47 -1.44 23.00
C ILE A 104 11.60 -0.53 23.87
N LEU A 105 10.33 -0.36 23.50
CA LEU A 105 9.39 0.46 24.28
C LEU A 105 9.20 -0.08 25.70
N ARG A 106 9.12 -1.42 25.87
CA ARG A 106 9.08 -2.06 27.18
C ARG A 106 10.34 -1.76 27.99
N ALA A 107 11.51 -1.91 27.39
CA ALA A 107 12.78 -1.60 28.05
C ALA A 107 12.95 -0.11 28.40
N PHE A 108 12.37 0.81 27.60
CA PHE A 108 12.30 2.22 27.94
C PHE A 108 11.33 2.50 29.10
N GLY A 109 10.20 1.81 29.16
CA GLY A 109 9.24 1.93 30.27
C GLY A 109 9.72 1.31 31.58
N GLU A 110 10.56 0.28 31.52
CA GLU A 110 11.17 -0.38 32.68
C GLU A 110 12.46 0.28 33.17
N ARG A 111 13.09 1.13 32.33
CA ARG A 111 14.19 1.97 32.79
C ARG A 111 13.64 3.06 33.69
N ASP A 112 14.10 3.10 34.93
CA ASP A 112 13.99 4.30 35.76
C ASP A 112 14.63 5.45 34.98
N MET A 113 13.77 6.32 34.45
CA MET A 113 14.19 7.58 33.87
C MET A 113 14.84 8.37 35.00
N PRO A 114 16.15 8.69 34.94
CA PRO A 114 16.76 9.55 35.95
C PRO A 114 15.94 10.83 35.97
N ILE A 115 15.35 11.09 37.14
CA ILE A 115 14.31 12.07 37.32
C ILE A 115 14.81 13.38 36.71
N VAL A 116 14.04 13.92 35.77
CA VAL A 116 14.28 15.22 35.10
C VAL A 116 14.46 16.38 36.12
N GLN A 117 14.20 16.14 37.41
CA GLN A 117 14.51 17.04 38.52
C GLN A 117 16.01 17.25 38.79
N GLU A 118 16.90 16.29 38.55
CA GLU A 118 18.34 16.50 38.82
C GLU A 118 19.03 17.37 37.77
N MET A 119 18.54 17.39 36.52
CA MET A 119 19.02 18.33 35.50
C MET A 119 18.51 19.76 35.71
N GLY A 120 17.35 19.93 36.35
CA GLY A 120 16.85 21.26 36.73
C GLY A 120 17.58 21.87 37.93
N GLN A 121 18.11 21.05 38.84
CA GLN A 121 18.77 21.52 40.07
C GLN A 121 20.29 21.72 39.92
N ARG A 122 20.97 21.03 39.01
CA ARG A 122 22.41 21.27 38.75
C ARG A 122 22.72 22.57 37.98
N GLY A 123 21.69 23.27 37.49
CA GLY A 123 21.84 24.53 36.75
C GLY A 123 21.72 25.81 37.57
N THR A 124 21.41 25.76 38.87
CA THR A 124 21.06 26.97 39.64
C THR A 124 21.95 27.28 40.84
N THR A 125 23.07 26.59 41.04
CA THR A 125 24.01 26.90 42.13
C THR A 125 25.46 27.02 41.66
N SER A 126 25.68 27.84 40.64
CA SER A 126 26.98 28.49 40.42
C SER A 126 26.74 29.95 40.04
N GLY A 127 26.06 30.67 40.94
CA GLY A 127 26.15 32.13 41.00
C GLY A 127 27.51 32.52 41.55
N ILE A 128 28.54 32.38 40.71
CA ILE A 128 29.77 33.16 40.83
C ILE A 128 29.45 34.47 40.15
N ASP A 129 28.89 35.40 40.91
CA ASP A 129 28.87 36.81 40.55
C ASP A 129 30.32 37.28 40.59
N GLY A 130 30.87 37.61 39.43
CA GLY A 130 32.22 38.11 39.28
C GLY A 130 32.59 38.18 37.81
N GLU A 131 32.29 39.33 37.21
CA GLU A 131 32.79 39.81 35.93
C GLU A 131 34.11 39.17 35.49
N MET A 132 34.15 38.61 34.28
CA MET A 132 35.28 38.78 33.37
C MET A 132 34.84 38.38 31.96
N ASP A 133 34.64 39.43 31.17
CA ASP A 133 35.14 39.63 29.80
C ASP A 133 35.71 38.37 29.09
N GLY A 134 35.16 38.07 27.92
CA GLY A 134 35.68 36.95 27.13
C GLY A 134 34.76 36.51 26.01
N THR A 135 34.88 37.21 24.88
CA THR A 135 34.50 36.74 23.54
C THR A 135 34.56 35.21 23.38
N SER A 136 33.46 34.58 22.97
CA SER A 136 33.59 33.40 22.11
C SER A 136 32.37 33.27 21.21
N ALA A 137 32.61 33.60 19.94
CA ALA A 137 31.68 33.54 18.83
C ALA A 137 31.18 32.10 18.60
N LEU A 138 29.87 31.98 18.35
CA LEU A 138 29.28 30.81 17.70
C LEU A 138 29.81 30.73 16.26
N PRO A 139 30.42 29.63 15.80
CA PRO A 139 30.69 29.47 14.38
C PRO A 139 29.38 29.15 13.65
N THR A 140 28.80 30.17 13.00
CA THR A 140 27.78 30.00 11.96
C THR A 140 28.42 29.33 10.73
N PRO A 141 27.82 28.26 10.15
CA PRO A 141 28.32 27.66 8.93
C PRO A 141 28.11 28.60 7.73
N THR A 142 29.21 28.98 7.11
CA THR A 142 29.31 29.80 5.90
C THR A 142 28.77 29.02 4.70
N LEU A 143 27.71 29.50 4.07
CA LEU A 143 27.36 29.14 2.69
C LEU A 143 28.13 30.06 1.75
N GLU A 144 29.27 29.59 1.23
CA GLU A 144 29.96 30.24 0.13
C GLU A 144 29.21 29.98 -1.19
N HIS A 145 28.77 31.06 -1.82
CA HIS A 145 28.49 31.11 -3.24
C HIS A 145 29.72 31.69 -3.96
N LYS A 146 30.36 30.89 -4.82
CA LYS A 146 30.85 31.37 -6.11
C LYS A 146 30.94 30.24 -7.12
#